data_AF-A0A935B6X2-F1
#
_entry.id   AF-A0A935B6X2-F1
#
_cell.length_a   1.000
_cell.length_b   1.000
_cell.length_c   1.000
_cell.angle_alpha   90.00
_cell.angle_beta   90.00
_cell.angle_gamma   90.00
#
_symmetry.space_group_name_H-M   'P 1'
#
loop_
_entity.id
_entity.type
_entity.pdbx_description
1 polymer ?
#
loop_
_entity_poly.entity_id
_entity_poly.type
_entity_poly.pdbx_seq_one_letter_code
_entity_poly.pdbx_strand_id
1 'polypeptide(L)' 'MKKLKHEAELFKAALLAGVAYAEGRKAVEFEATDSASTKALYVYRLLVHDKLIAPMPEE' A
#
# COMPACT_ATOMS: atom_id res chain seq x y z
N MET A 1 -16.33 -1.61 -12.54
CA MET A 1 -15.29 -2.61 -12.21
C MET A 1 -15.96 -3.96 -11.98
N LYS A 2 -15.43 -5.06 -12.55
CA LYS A 2 -15.88 -6.41 -12.20
C LYS A 2 -15.29 -6.75 -10.83
N LYS A 3 -16.05 -7.41 -9.95
CA LYS A 3 -15.51 -7.92 -8.67
C LYS A 3 -14.32 -8.82 -8.96
N LEU A 4 -13.22 -8.57 -8.26
CA LEU A 4 -12.04 -9.41 -8.37
C LEU A 4 -12.31 -10.69 -7.58
N LYS A 5 -11.93 -11.83 -8.14
CA LYS A 5 -11.87 -13.06 -7.35
C LYS A 5 -10.68 -12.90 -6.38
N HIS A 6 -10.85 -13.25 -5.10
CA HIS A 6 -9.79 -13.20 -4.07
C HIS A 6 -9.31 -11.80 -3.63
N GLU A 7 -10.22 -10.83 -3.48
CA GLU A 7 -9.89 -9.46 -3.03
C GLU A 7 -9.01 -9.41 -1.77
N ALA A 8 -9.27 -10.26 -0.77
CA ALA A 8 -8.47 -10.31 0.46
C ALA A 8 -7.02 -10.78 0.23
N GLU A 9 -6.81 -11.74 -0.68
CA GLU A 9 -5.48 -12.25 -1.00
C GLU A 9 -4.70 -11.23 -1.85
N LEU A 10 -5.39 -10.59 -2.80
CA LEU A 10 -4.83 -9.51 -3.60
C LEU A 10 -4.42 -8.31 -2.73
N PHE A 11 -5.23 -7.97 -1.72
CA PHE A 11 -4.88 -6.91 -0.77
C PHE A 11 -3.61 -7.25 0.02
N LYS A 12 -3.48 -8.48 0.52
CA LYS A 12 -2.26 -8.92 1.23
C LYS A 12 -1.03 -8.87 0.33
N ALA A 13 -1.16 -9.33 -0.91
CA ALA A 13 -0.07 -9.29 -1.88
C ALA A 13 0.35 -7.84 -2.20
N ALA A 14 -0.62 -6.94 -2.40
CA ALA A 14 -0.37 -5.52 -2.63
C ALA A 14 0.32 -4.85 -1.43
N LEU A 15 -0.08 -5.20 -0.20
CA LEU A 15 0.55 -4.67 1.01
C LEU A 15 2.01 -5.11 1.12
N LEU A 16 2.31 -6.40 0.87
CA LEU A 16 3.69 -6.90 0.87
C LEU A 16 4.56 -6.20 -0.18
N ALA A 17 4.04 -6.05 -1.41
CA ALA A 17 4.75 -5.34 -2.47
C ALA A 17 4.97 -3.86 -2.13
N GLY A 18 3.98 -3.21 -1.52
CA GLY A 18 4.07 -1.83 -1.09
C GLY A 18 5.07 -1.58 0.03
N VAL A 19 5.14 -2.49 1.01
CA VAL A 19 6.15 -2.47 2.08
C VAL A 19 7.55 -2.58 1.48
N ALA A 20 7.78 -3.58 0.62
CA ALA A 20 9.07 -3.76 -0.06
C ALA A 20 9.46 -2.54 -0.91
N TYR A 21 8.48 -1.91 -1.57
CA TYR A 21 8.71 -0.68 -2.34
C TYR A 21 9.14 0.49 -1.44
N ALA A 22 8.46 0.68 -0.30
CA ALA A 22 8.73 1.78 0.61
C ALA A 22 10.10 1.63 1.33
N GLU A 23 10.44 0.41 1.75
CA GLU A 23 11.74 0.07 2.33
C GLU A 23 12.86 0.16 1.30
N GLY A 24 12.65 -0.34 0.08
CA GLY A 24 13.62 -0.24 -1.02
C GLY A 24 13.95 1.20 -1.41
N ARG A 25 12.98 2.11 -1.26
CA ARG A 25 13.16 3.55 -1.45
C ARG A 25 13.83 4.24 -0.26
N LYS A 26 14.08 3.52 0.85
CA LYS A 26 14.53 4.06 2.14
C LYS A 26 13.64 5.19 2.65
N ALA A 27 12.36 5.16 2.28
CA ALA A 27 11.39 6.18 2.68
C ALA A 27 10.84 5.92 4.09
N VAL A 28 10.78 4.65 4.48
CA VAL A 28 10.30 4.18 5.78
C VAL A 28 10.89 2.81 6.08
N GLU A 29 10.95 2.46 7.37
CA GLU A 29 11.22 1.12 7.86
C GLU A 29 10.01 0.72 8.71
N PHE A 30 9.35 -0.39 8.37
CA PHE A 30 8.15 -0.83 9.06
C PHE A 30 8.50 -1.84 10.15
N GLU A 31 8.00 -1.65 11.35
CA GLU A 31 8.20 -2.63 12.41
C GLU A 31 7.17 -3.77 12.33
N ALA A 32 7.49 -4.94 12.88
CA ALA A 32 6.55 -6.06 12.92
C ALA A 32 5.28 -5.77 13.74
N THR A 33 5.37 -4.82 14.68
CA THR A 33 4.32 -4.34 15.57
C THR A 33 3.36 -3.35 14.92
N ASP A 34 3.75 -2.74 13.81
CA ASP A 34 2.92 -1.75 13.12
C ASP A 34 1.64 -2.39 12.57
N SER A 35 0.52 -1.69 12.77
CA SER A 35 -0.78 -2.17 12.30
C SER A 35 -0.81 -2.26 10.76
N ALA A 36 -1.43 -3.32 10.22
CA ALA A 36 -1.56 -3.50 8.78
C ALA A 36 -2.27 -2.30 8.09
N SER A 37 -3.23 -1.68 8.79
CA SER A 37 -3.94 -0.50 8.31
C SER A 37 -3.01 0.72 8.19
N THR A 38 -2.14 0.94 9.18
CA THR A 38 -1.14 2.02 9.13
C THR A 38 -0.16 1.81 7.98
N LYS A 39 0.34 0.58 7.81
CA LYS A 39 1.23 0.23 6.69
C LYS A 39 0.56 0.49 5.34
N ALA A 40 -0.68 0.02 5.17
CA ALA A 40 -1.44 0.20 3.95
C ALA A 40 -1.64 1.69 3.61
N LEU A 41 -2.00 2.51 4.61
CA LEU A 41 -2.20 3.94 4.42
C LEU A 41 -0.91 4.66 4.02
N TYR A 42 0.21 4.33 4.68
CA TYR A 42 1.51 4.91 4.35
C TYR A 42 1.92 4.55 2.92
N VAL A 43 1.83 3.26 2.56
CA VAL A 43 2.10 2.77 1.20
C VAL A 43 1.24 3.51 0.18
N TYR A 44 -0.07 3.62 0.41
CA TYR A 44 -0.97 4.36 -0.49
C TYR A 44 -0.49 5.81 -0.70
N ARG A 45 -0.16 6.53 0.37
CA ARG A 45 0.34 7.91 0.29
C ARG A 45 1.65 8.00 -0.49
N LEU A 46 2.57 7.06 -0.27
CA LEU A 46 3.83 7.02 -0.99
C LEU A 46 3.63 6.77 -2.49
N LEU A 47 2.76 5.82 -2.85
CA LEU A 47 2.45 5.52 -4.25
C LEU A 47 1.78 6.71 -4.96
N VAL A 48 0.89 7.44 -4.27
CA VAL A 48 0.29 8.68 -4.79
C VAL A 48 1.35 9.78 -4.94
N HIS A 49 2.20 9.96 -3.93
CA HIS A 49 3.28 10.95 -3.96
C HIS A 49 4.24 10.71 -5.13
N ASP A 50 4.59 9.45 -5.36
CA ASP A 50 5.44 9.03 -6.48
C ASP A 50 4.70 8.96 -7.83
N LYS A 51 3.41 9.32 -7.85
CA LYS A 51 2.53 9.33 -9.03
C LYS A 51 2.39 7.98 -9.71
N LEU A 52 2.56 6.88 -8.97
CA LEU A 52 2.37 5.52 -9.46
C LEU A 52 0.90 5.13 -9.52
N ILE A 53 0.08 5.72 -8.64
CA ILE A 53 -1.37 5.57 -8.64
C ILE A 53 -2.05 6.93 -8.59
N ALA A 54 -3.26 7.01 -9.13
CA ALA A 54 -4.09 8.19 -8.97
C ALA A 54 -4.58 8.28 -7.52
N PRO A 55 -4.61 9.49 -6.91
CA PRO A 55 -5.28 9.69 -5.65
C PRO A 55 -6.76 9.32 -5.80
N MET A 56 -7.30 8.63 -4.80
CA MET A 56 -8.73 8.46 -4.66
C MET A 56 -9.36 9.86 -4.52
N PRO A 57 -10.51 10.11 -5.16
CA PRO A 57 -11.22 11.36 -5.00
C PRO A 57 -11.57 11.60 -3.53
N GLU A 58 -11.43 12.84 -3.08
CA GLU A 58 -12.04 13.27 -1.83
C GLU A 58 -13.56 13.25 -2.04
N GLU A 59 -14.30 12.57 -1.16
CA GLU A 59 -15.78 12.58 -1.18
C GLU A 59 -16.35 13.98 -0.88
#